data_AF-A0A7L1B3H5-F1
#
_entry.id   AF-A0A7L1B3H5-F1
#
_cell.length_a   1.000
_cell.length_b   1.000
_cell.length_c   1.000
_cell.angle_alpha   90.00
_cell.angle_beta   90.00
_cell.angle_gamma   90.00
#
_symmetry.space_group_name_H-M   'P 1'
#
loop_
_entity.id
_entity.type
_entity.pdbx_description
1 polymer ?
#
loop_
_entity_poly.entity_id
_entity_poly.type
_entity_poly.pdbx_seq_one_letter_code
_entity_poly.pdbx_strand_id
1 'polypeptide(L)'
;AQKLLGTINWLCPCLGLTTAQLSPLFTILAGDSDLNSPRQITPEAQQALDEVQQIISNRHVYCVDPDIDVVVFVVIPEFHPTGIIAQWSDHWSPDPLHIL
;
A
#
# COMPACT_ATOMS: atom_id res chain seq x y z
N ALA A 1 -9.97 -16.20 4.33
CA ALA A 1 -9.12 -15.45 5.27
C ALA A 1 -7.64 -15.46 4.87
N GLN A 2 -6.97 -16.62 4.75
CA GLN A 2 -5.51 -16.69 4.51
C GLN A 2 -5.01 -15.96 3.24
N LYS A 3 -5.72 -16.09 2.10
CA LYS A 3 -5.34 -15.39 0.86
C LYS A 3 -5.35 -13.86 1.01
N LEU A 4 -6.37 -13.32 1.69
CA LEU A 4 -6.50 -11.88 1.96
C LEU A 4 -5.33 -11.40 2.82
N LEU A 5 -5.07 -12.10 3.93
CA LEU A 5 -3.96 -11.79 4.82
C LEU A 5 -2.59 -11.92 4.16
N GLY A 6 -2.39 -12.91 3.28
CA GLY A 6 -1.18 -13.01 2.46
C GLY A 6 -1.00 -11.80 1.54
N THR A 7 -2.08 -11.32 0.93
CA THR A 7 -2.07 -10.12 0.08
C THR A 7 -1.76 -8.86 0.88
N ILE A 8 -2.40 -8.68 2.05
CA ILE A 8 -2.14 -7.55 2.95
C ILE A 8 -0.71 -7.58 3.48
N ASN A 9 -0.19 -8.76 3.85
CA ASN A 9 1.18 -8.90 4.34
C ASN A 9 2.21 -8.59 3.24
N TRP A 10 1.91 -8.94 1.98
CA TRP A 10 2.73 -8.57 0.83
C TRP A 10 2.74 -7.04 0.60
N LEU A 11 1.60 -6.37 0.78
CA LEU A 11 1.48 -4.92 0.65
C LEU A 11 2.08 -4.15 1.83
N CYS A 12 2.22 -4.77 3.01
CA CYS A 12 2.60 -4.11 4.26
C CYS A 12 3.83 -3.17 4.18
N PRO A 13 4.94 -3.53 3.49
CA PRO A 13 6.10 -2.63 3.32
C PRO A 13 5.75 -1.35 2.55
N CYS A 14 4.93 -1.49 1.52
CA CYS A 14 4.40 -0.36 0.76
C CYS A 14 3.33 0.38 1.55
N LEU A 15 2.65 -0.29 2.49
CA LEU A 15 1.62 0.12 3.45
C LEU A 15 2.04 1.22 4.45
N GLY A 16 3.30 1.22 4.88
CA GLY A 16 3.68 1.93 6.12
C GLY A 16 2.87 1.49 7.35
N LEU A 17 2.25 0.31 7.29
CA LEU A 17 1.44 -0.27 8.34
C LEU A 17 2.33 -0.97 9.35
N THR A 18 2.02 -0.80 10.64
CA THR A 18 2.73 -1.51 11.70
C THR A 18 2.15 -2.90 11.92
N THR A 19 2.98 -3.84 12.39
CA THR A 19 2.51 -5.17 12.82
C THR A 19 1.44 -5.09 13.91
N ALA A 20 1.47 -4.06 14.75
CA ALA A 20 0.48 -3.82 15.79
C ALA A 20 -0.91 -3.53 15.20
N GLN A 21 -1.00 -2.69 14.16
CA GLN A 21 -2.26 -2.38 13.47
C GLN A 21 -2.86 -3.61 12.78
N LEU A 22 -2.02 -4.51 12.26
CA LEU A 22 -2.46 -5.74 11.60
C LEU A 22 -2.70 -6.91 12.56
N SER A 23 -2.28 -6.79 13.82
CA SER A 23 -2.40 -7.85 14.84
C SER A 23 -3.78 -8.51 14.89
N PRO A 24 -4.90 -7.76 14.92
CA PRO A 24 -6.24 -8.35 14.97
C PRO A 24 -6.57 -9.28 13.79
N LEU A 25 -5.99 -9.02 12.62
CA LEU A 25 -6.21 -9.85 11.43
C LEU A 25 -5.53 -11.22 11.57
N PHE A 26 -4.35 -11.27 12.18
CA PHE A 26 -3.65 -12.55 12.42
C PHE A 26 -4.39 -13.43 13.42
N THR A 27 -5.12 -12.84 14.36
CA THR A 27 -5.95 -13.56 15.33
C THR A 27 -7.09 -14.32 14.65
N ILE A 28 -7.60 -13.87 13.49
CA ILE A 28 -8.57 -14.65 12.69
C ILE A 28 -7.95 -15.96 12.20
N LEU A 29 -6.63 -15.96 11.94
CA LEU A 29 -5.92 -17.15 11.50
C LEU A 29 -5.55 -18.11 12.64
N ALA A 30 -5.49 -17.61 13.87
CA ALA A 30 -5.24 -18.43 15.05
C ALA A 30 -6.46 -19.34 15.32
N GLY A 31 -6.29 -20.65 15.15
CA GLY A 31 -7.38 -21.62 15.31
C GLY A 31 -7.10 -22.91 14.54
N ASP A 32 -8.16 -23.54 14.06
CA ASP A 32 -8.12 -24.76 13.26
C ASP A 32 -7.25 -24.58 11.98
N SER A 33 -6.38 -25.55 11.70
CA SER A 33 -5.54 -25.58 10.51
C SER A 33 -6.34 -25.90 9.23
N ASP A 34 -7.55 -26.45 9.35
CA ASP A 34 -8.41 -26.70 8.20
C ASP A 34 -8.82 -25.37 7.52
N LEU A 35 -8.62 -25.34 6.21
CA LEU A 35 -8.95 -24.21 5.35
C LEU A 35 -10.46 -23.97 5.24
N ASN A 36 -11.26 -25.02 5.45
CA ASN A 36 -12.71 -24.97 5.36
C ASN A 36 -13.38 -24.67 6.71
N SER A 37 -12.60 -24.62 7.79
CA SER A 37 -13.09 -24.30 9.11
C SER A 37 -13.71 -22.89 9.13
N PRO A 38 -14.93 -22.71 9.67
CA PRO A 38 -15.58 -21.41 9.71
C PRO A 38 -14.79 -20.45 10.59
N ARG A 39 -14.52 -19.24 10.08
CA ARG A 39 -13.85 -18.16 10.82
C ARG A 39 -14.77 -16.95 10.84
N GLN A 40 -14.89 -16.34 12.01
CA GLN A 40 -15.65 -15.11 12.18
C GLN A 40 -14.70 -13.91 12.23
N ILE A 41 -15.09 -12.83 11.56
CA ILE A 41 -14.39 -11.56 11.67
C ILE A 41 -14.80 -10.90 12.99
N THR A 42 -13.83 -10.52 13.81
CA THR A 42 -14.09 -9.76 15.04
C THR A 42 -14.22 -8.27 14.69
N PRO A 43 -14.87 -7.46 15.55
CA PRO A 43 -14.96 -6.01 15.33
C PRO A 43 -13.59 -5.33 15.15
N GLU A 44 -12.59 -5.76 15.92
CA GLU A 44 -11.23 -5.22 15.85
C GLU A 44 -10.55 -5.57 14.53
N ALA A 45 -10.79 -6.78 14.02
CA ALA A 45 -10.28 -7.19 12.74
C ALA A 45 -10.99 -6.49 11.57
N GLN A 46 -12.29 -6.21 11.70
CA GLN A 46 -13.00 -5.38 10.73
C GLN A 46 -12.41 -3.96 10.69
N GLN A 47 -12.18 -3.34 11.85
CA GLN A 47 -11.57 -2.02 11.92
C GLN A 47 -10.18 -2.00 11.26
N ALA A 48 -9.35 -3.01 11.51
CA ALA A 48 -8.04 -3.12 10.87
C ALA A 48 -8.15 -3.27 9.34
N LEU A 49 -9.16 -3.98 8.82
CA LEU A 49 -9.41 -4.05 7.37
C LEU A 49 -9.84 -2.69 6.81
N ASP A 50 -10.67 -1.96 7.52
CA ASP A 50 -11.13 -0.63 7.10
C ASP A 50 -9.95 0.34 7.02
N GLU A 51 -9.04 0.32 8.01
CA GLU A 51 -7.80 1.10 7.98
C GLU A 51 -6.90 0.74 6.78
N VAL A 52 -6.71 -0.55 6.51
CA VAL A 52 -5.96 -1.02 5.34
C VAL A 52 -6.60 -0.51 4.05
N GLN A 53 -7.92 -0.61 3.92
CA GLN A 53 -8.64 -0.14 2.74
C GLN A 53 -8.50 1.37 2.55
N GLN A 54 -8.60 2.16 3.62
CA GLN A 54 -8.41 3.60 3.59
C GLN A 54 -6.99 3.97 3.15
N ILE A 55 -5.97 3.32 3.70
CA ILE A 55 -4.57 3.56 3.34
C ILE A 55 -4.31 3.20 1.88
N ILE A 56 -4.86 2.07 1.40
CA ILE A 56 -4.74 1.68 -0.02
C ILE A 56 -5.43 2.71 -0.91
N SER A 57 -6.65 3.14 -0.55
CA SER A 57 -7.42 4.10 -1.35
C SER A 57 -6.77 5.48 -1.41
N ASN A 58 -6.09 5.90 -0.35
CA ASN A 58 -5.39 7.18 -0.27
C ASN A 58 -3.95 7.10 -0.81
N ARG A 59 -3.42 5.91 -1.06
CA ARG A 59 -2.09 5.76 -1.65
C ARG A 59 -2.17 5.83 -3.17
N HIS A 60 -1.50 6.84 -3.71
CA HIS A 60 -1.18 6.90 -5.12
C HIS A 60 0.17 6.21 -5.30
N VAL A 61 0.14 5.03 -5.93
CA VAL A 61 1.36 4.38 -6.42
C VAL A 61 1.21 4.31 -7.92
N TYR A 62 2.11 4.97 -8.63
CA TYR A 62 2.12 4.97 -10.08
C TYR A 62 3.08 3.90 -10.57
N CYS A 63 2.64 3.08 -11.51
CA CYS A 63 3.54 2.20 -12.23
C CYS A 63 4.29 3.01 -13.29
N VAL A 64 5.56 2.67 -13.51
CA VAL A 64 6.35 3.25 -14.61
C VAL A 64 5.69 2.88 -15.93
N ASP A 65 5.35 3.88 -16.72
CA ASP A 65 4.92 3.71 -18.11
C ASP A 65 6.16 3.71 -19.02
N PRO A 66 6.50 2.60 -19.69
CA PRO A 66 7.72 2.51 -20.49
C PRO A 66 7.71 3.44 -21.72
N ASP A 67 6.55 3.95 -22.12
CA ASP A 67 6.42 4.84 -23.28
C ASP A 67 6.59 6.33 -22.90
N ILE A 68 6.77 6.63 -21.61
CA ILE A 68 6.93 8.00 -21.08
C ILE A 68 8.31 8.16 -20.45
N ASP A 69 8.99 9.24 -20.81
CA ASP A 69 10.31 9.56 -20.26
C ASP A 69 10.28 9.73 -18.73
N VAL A 70 11.25 9.13 -18.06
CA VAL A 70 11.48 9.33 -16.62
C VAL A 70 12.34 10.56 -16.42
N VAL A 71 11.85 11.50 -15.61
CA VAL A 71 12.53 12.74 -15.28
C VAL A 71 12.99 12.70 -13.82
N VAL A 72 14.23 13.16 -13.58
CA VAL A 72 14.75 13.36 -12.23
C VAL A 72 14.79 14.85 -11.93
N PHE A 73 13.96 15.29 -11.00
CA PHE A 73 13.97 16.65 -10.47
C PHE A 73 14.94 16.73 -9.29
N VAL A 74 16.04 17.46 -9.45
CA VAL A 74 17.03 17.65 -8.39
C VAL A 74 16.85 19.02 -7.78
N VAL A 75 16.44 19.06 -6.51
CA VAL A 75 16.39 20.27 -5.68
C VAL A 75 17.65 20.29 -4.83
N ILE A 76 18.45 21.35 -4.95
CA ILE A 76 19.71 21.51 -4.21
C ILE A 76 19.56 22.63 -3.17
N PRO A 77 19.00 22.35 -1.99
CA PRO A 77 19.10 23.28 -0.86
C PRO A 77 20.52 23.24 -0.29
N GLU A 78 20.82 24.20 0.59
CA GLU A 78 22.18 24.49 1.09
C GLU A 78 22.91 23.29 1.73
N PHE A 79 22.19 22.33 2.32
CA PHE A 79 22.80 21.23 3.08
C PHE A 79 22.52 19.82 2.54
N HIS A 80 21.40 19.59 1.85
CA HIS A 80 20.99 18.23 1.45
C HIS A 80 20.28 18.22 0.09
N PRO A 81 20.96 17.88 -1.03
CA PRO A 81 20.28 17.72 -2.30
C PRO A 81 19.23 16.61 -2.23
N THR A 82 18.03 16.90 -2.71
CA THR A 82 16.90 15.98 -2.78
C THR A 82 16.55 15.75 -4.26
N GLY A 83 16.57 14.49 -4.68
CA GLY A 83 16.08 14.08 -6.00
C GLY A 83 14.68 13.50 -5.91
N ILE A 84 13.82 13.86 -6.86
CA ILE A 84 12.49 13.26 -7.06
C ILE A 84 12.51 12.62 -8.46
N ILE A 85 12.11 11.35 -8.55
CA ILE A 85 11.95 10.65 -9.82
C ILE A 85 10.46 10.68 -10.17
N ALA A 86 10.12 11.09 -11.38
CA ALA A 86 8.73 11.18 -11.80
C ALA A 86 8.55 11.05 -13.32
N GLN A 87 7.32 10.79 -13.73
CA GLN A 87 6.87 10.84 -15.13
C GLN A 87 5.82 11.93 -15.27
N TRP A 88 5.83 12.64 -16.41
CA TRP A 88 4.84 13.66 -16.74
C TRP A 88 4.13 13.29 -18.04
N SER A 89 2.80 13.26 -18.04
CA SER A 89 2.00 13.08 -19.25
C SER A 89 0.68 13.83 -19.17
N ASP A 90 0.41 14.67 -20.16
CA ASP A 90 -0.85 15.42 -20.27
C ASP A 90 -2.06 14.52 -20.56
N HIS A 91 -1.82 13.24 -20.87
CA HIS A 91 -2.87 12.24 -21.09
C HIS A 91 -3.39 11.65 -19.77
N TRP A 92 -2.67 11.81 -18.67
CA TRP A 92 -3.09 11.33 -17.35
C TRP A 92 -3.97 12.40 -16.68
N SER A 93 -5.20 12.01 -16.34
CA SER A 93 -6.18 12.85 -15.65
C SER A 93 -6.69 12.09 -14.42
N PRO A 94 -6.86 12.76 -13.26
CA PRO A 94 -6.73 14.21 -13.03
C PRO A 94 -5.30 14.70 -12.76
N ASP A 95 -4.34 13.80 -12.56
CA ASP A 95 -2.97 14.12 -12.14
C ASP A 95 -1.97 13.79 -13.25
N PRO A 96 -1.41 14.79 -13.94
CA PRO A 96 -0.45 14.57 -15.02
C PRO A 96 0.96 14.22 -14.51
N LEU A 97 1.23 14.36 -13.20
CA LEU A 97 2.53 14.12 -12.59
C LEU A 97 2.49 12.86 -11.73
N HIS A 98 3.18 11.81 -12.18
CA HIS A 98 3.32 10.58 -11.43
C HIS A 98 4.69 10.51 -10.77
N ILE A 99 4.76 10.64 -9.44
CA ILE A 99 5.99 10.44 -8.66
C ILE A 99 6.23 8.94 -8.49
N LEU A 100 7.46 8.50 -8.77
CA LEU A 100 7.90 7.09 -8.74
C LEU A 100 8.60 6.71 -7.43
#